data_AF-A0A1I0MF44-F1
#
_entry.id   AF-A0A1I0MF44-F1
#
_cell.length_a   1.000
_cell.length_b   1.000
_cell.length_c   1.000
_cell.angle_alpha   90.00
_cell.angle_beta   90.00
_cell.angle_gamma   90.00
#
_symmetry.space_group_name_H-M   'P 1'
#
loop_
_entity.id
_entity.type
_entity.pdbx_description
1 polymer ?
#
loop_
_entity_poly.entity_id
_entity_poly.type
_entity_poly.pdbx_seq_one_letter_code
_entity_poly.pdbx_strand_id
1 'polypeptide(L)' 'MSARPADDDPEEAVDTENVGGLEEIVPPRLMPIWRRIQLIQDFRSAYGRTYVKFAEAIIALVLTGGYLYWLSLYLAA' A
#
# COMPACT_ATOMS: atom_id res chain seq x y z
N MET A 1 -32.14 29.68 17.28
CA MET A 1 -31.97 29.18 15.90
C MET A 1 -30.85 28.15 15.95
N SER A 2 -31.21 26.87 16.08
CA SER A 2 -30.26 25.76 16.21
C SER A 2 -29.58 25.49 14.88
N ALA A 3 -28.24 25.53 14.84
CA ALA A 3 -27.47 24.91 13.79
C ALA A 3 -27.06 23.52 14.28
N ARG A 4 -27.69 22.49 13.72
CA ARG A 4 -27.34 21.07 13.89
C ARG A 4 -26.01 20.86 13.13
N PRO A 5 -24.93 20.38 13.77
CA PRO A 5 -23.77 19.96 13.01
C PRO A 5 -24.14 18.68 12.25
N ALA A 6 -23.56 18.60 11.06
CA ALA A 6 -23.86 17.68 9.99
C ALA A 6 -23.91 16.21 10.43
N ASP A 7 -24.71 15.45 9.70
CA ASP A 7 -24.72 13.99 9.69
C ASP A 7 -23.33 13.41 9.90
N ASP A 8 -23.17 12.63 10.98
CA ASP A 8 -22.15 11.60 11.09
C ASP A 8 -22.36 10.63 9.92
N ASP A 9 -21.63 10.85 8.84
CA ASP A 9 -21.54 9.91 7.73
C ASP A 9 -20.88 8.63 8.27
N PRO A 10 -21.59 7.49 8.35
CA PRO A 10 -21.07 6.29 9.00
C PRO A 10 -19.99 5.58 8.17
N GLU A 11 -19.61 6.16 7.03
CA GLU A 11 -18.48 5.75 6.21
C GLU A 11 -17.20 6.52 6.59
N GLU A 12 -16.96 6.71 7.89
CA GLU A 12 -15.62 7.01 8.40
C GLU A 12 -14.70 5.92 7.86
N ALA A 13 -13.94 6.29 6.83
CA ALA A 13 -13.09 5.41 6.06
C ALA A 13 -12.27 4.57 7.03
N VAL A 14 -12.61 3.27 7.11
CA VAL A 14 -11.80 2.32 7.86
C VAL A 14 -10.40 2.45 7.28
N ASP A 15 -9.48 3.01 8.06
CA ASP A 15 -8.12 3.28 7.65
C ASP A 15 -7.40 1.94 7.48
N THR A 16 -7.54 1.35 6.30
CA THR A 16 -6.95 0.04 5.96
C THR A 16 -5.43 0.12 5.82
N GLU A 17 -4.86 1.32 5.81
CA GLU A 17 -3.42 1.52 5.73
C GLU A 17 -2.73 1.17 7.07
N ASN A 18 -3.44 1.37 8.18
CA ASN A 18 -2.97 1.03 9.53
C ASN A 18 -4.03 0.23 10.30
N VAL A 19 -4.12 -1.07 10.02
CA VAL A 19 -5.06 -1.98 10.69
C VAL A 19 -4.54 -2.48 12.04
N GLY A 20 -3.43 -1.93 12.56
CA GLY A 20 -2.90 -2.29 13.87
C GLY A 20 -3.92 -2.14 15.01
N GLY A 21 -4.83 -1.16 14.92
CA GLY A 21 -5.87 -0.89 15.93
C GLY A 21 -7.12 -1.79 15.85
N LEU A 22 -7.27 -2.60 14.79
CA LEU A 22 -8.45 -3.46 14.60
C LEU A 22 -8.41 -4.74 15.46
N GLU A 23 -7.32 -4.99 16.19
CA GLU A 23 -7.20 -6.08 17.17
C GLU A 23 -8.26 -5.99 18.28
N GLU A 24 -8.68 -4.77 18.65
CA GLU A 24 -9.71 -4.52 19.66
C GLU A 24 -11.11 -4.98 19.23
N ILE A 25 -11.37 -5.03 17.92
CA ILE A 25 -12.67 -5.36 17.33
C ILE A 25 -12.71 -6.82 16.84
N VAL A 26 -11.55 -7.47 16.68
CA VAL A 26 -11.46 -8.83 16.15
C VAL A 26 -11.89 -9.86 17.21
N PRO A 27 -12.92 -10.69 16.93
CA PRO A 27 -13.34 -11.75 17.84
C PRO A 27 -12.19 -12.74 18.16
N PRO A 28 -12.13 -13.31 19.37
CA PRO A 28 -11.05 -14.24 19.78
C PRO A 28 -10.86 -15.45 18.85
N ARG A 29 -11.93 -15.87 18.15
CA ARG A 29 -11.88 -16.96 17.17
C ARG A 29 -11.08 -16.63 15.91
N LEU A 30 -10.96 -15.34 15.57
CA LEU A 30 -10.28 -14.86 14.36
C LEU A 30 -8.87 -14.33 14.66
N MET A 31 -8.50 -14.14 15.93
CA MET A 31 -7.12 -13.83 16.36
C MET A 31 -6.00 -14.64 15.66
N PRO A 32 -6.11 -15.97 15.48
CA PRO A 32 -5.03 -16.72 14.82
C PRO A 32 -4.82 -16.34 13.35
N ILE A 33 -5.89 -15.90 12.67
CA ILE A 33 -5.84 -15.40 11.29
C ILE A 33 -5.36 -13.94 11.29
N TRP A 34 -5.88 -13.13 12.20
CA TRP A 34 -5.52 -11.73 12.38
C TRP A 34 -4.03 -11.52 12.62
N ARG A 35 -3.41 -12.38 13.45
CA ARG A 35 -1.97 -12.35 13.71
C ARG A 35 -1.12 -12.54 12.45
N ARG A 36 -1.63 -13.27 11.44
CA ARG A 36 -0.93 -13.42 10.16
C ARG A 36 -1.06 -12.17 9.29
N ILE A 37 -2.19 -11.49 9.35
CA ILE A 37 -2.43 -10.24 8.62
C ILE A 37 -1.58 -9.11 9.21
N GLN A 38 -1.52 -9.00 10.54
CA GLN A 38 -0.62 -8.07 11.23
C GLN A 38 0.85 -8.28 10.84
N LEU A 39 1.34 -9.53 10.77
CA LEU A 39 2.71 -9.80 10.31
C LEU A 39 2.99 -9.27 8.90
N ILE A 40 2.03 -9.38 7.98
CA ILE A 40 2.16 -8.87 6.61
C ILE A 40 2.11 -7.33 6.61
N GLN A 41 1.28 -6.74 7.46
CA GLN A 41 1.17 -5.29 7.57
C GLN A 41 2.39 -4.66 8.25
N ASP A 42 2.91 -5.26 9.32
CA ASP A 42 4.17 -4.90 9.97
C ASP A 42 5.35 -5.03 9.00
N PHE A 43 5.39 -6.11 8.22
CA PHE A 43 6.38 -6.30 7.18
C PHE A 43 6.28 -5.19 6.11
N ARG A 44 5.08 -4.80 5.70
CA ARG A 44 4.86 -3.69 4.75
C ARG A 44 5.21 -2.33 5.38
N SER A 45 4.88 -2.11 6.64
CA SER A 45 5.21 -0.87 7.35
C SER A 45 6.72 -0.69 7.51
N ALA A 46 7.43 -1.77 7.88
CA ALA A 46 8.87 -1.77 8.10
C ALA A 46 9.69 -1.79 6.80
N TYR A 47 9.30 -2.60 5.81
CA TYR A 47 10.11 -2.88 4.62
C TYR A 47 9.46 -2.47 3.30
N GLY A 48 8.16 -2.18 3.28
CA GLY A 48 7.41 -1.87 2.06
C GLY A 48 7.95 -0.64 1.34
N ARG A 49 8.27 0.44 2.05
CA ARG A 49 8.86 1.65 1.43
C ARG A 49 10.19 1.38 0.75
N THR A 50 11.06 0.57 1.35
CA THR A 50 12.39 0.30 0.81
C THR A 50 12.31 -0.66 -0.37
N TYR A 51 11.58 -1.78 -0.24
CA TYR A 51 11.43 -2.75 -1.33
C TYR A 51 10.71 -2.18 -2.55
N VAL A 52 9.63 -1.42 -2.34
CA VAL A 52 8.90 -0.78 -3.45
C VAL A 52 9.80 0.21 -4.18
N LYS A 53 10.57 1.03 -3.45
CA LYS A 53 11.54 1.95 -4.07
C LYS A 53 12.63 1.24 -4.86
N PHE A 54 13.16 0.12 -4.34
CA PHE A 54 14.14 -0.67 -5.09
C PHE A 54 13.53 -1.30 -6.34
N ALA A 55 12.34 -1.88 -6.25
CA ALA A 55 11.63 -2.46 -7.39
C ALA A 55 11.31 -1.38 -8.45
N GLU A 56 10.83 -0.22 -8.01
CA GLU A 56 10.58 0.94 -8.85
C GLU A 56 11.86 1.41 -9.57
N ALA A 57 12.99 1.49 -8.86
CA ALA A 57 14.27 1.85 -9.47
C ALA A 57 14.74 0.83 -10.52
N ILE A 58 14.59 -0.48 -10.25
CA ILE A 58 14.94 -1.53 -11.22
C ILE A 58 14.06 -1.42 -12.46
N ILE A 59 12.73 -1.29 -12.28
CA ILE A 59 11.78 -1.15 -13.38
C ILE A 59 12.10 0.10 -14.21
N ALA A 60 12.36 1.24 -13.56
CA ALA A 60 12.75 2.47 -14.22
C ALA A 60 14.04 2.32 -15.04
N LEU A 61 15.05 1.61 -14.51
CA LEU A 61 16.28 1.32 -15.24
C LEU A 61 16.05 0.42 -16.45
N VAL A 62 15.26 -0.63 -16.30
CA VAL A 62 14.92 -1.55 -17.40
C VAL A 62 14.14 -0.83 -18.49
N LEU A 63 13.15 -0.02 -18.12
CA LEU A 63 12.37 0.80 -19.07
C LEU A 63 13.26 1.80 -19.80
N THR A 64 14.08 2.54 -19.07
CA THR A 64 14.98 3.55 -19.65
C THR A 64 15.99 2.90 -20.59
N GLY A 65 16.66 1.84 -20.14
CA GLY A 65 17.64 1.12 -20.95
C GLY A 65 17.02 0.48 -22.19
N GLY A 66 15.87 -0.18 -22.03
CA GLY A 66 15.13 -0.78 -23.14
C GLY A 66 14.65 0.26 -24.15
N TYR A 67 14.17 1.42 -23.68
CA TYR A 67 13.75 2.50 -24.57
C TYR A 67 14.92 3.11 -25.35
N LEU A 68 16.06 3.37 -24.69
CA LEU A 68 17.25 3.89 -25.37
C LEU A 68 17.80 2.90 -26.40
N TYR A 69 17.79 1.60 -26.07
CA TYR A 69 18.18 0.55 -27.00
C TYR A 69 17.23 0.47 -28.20
N TRP A 70 15.92 0.50 -27.96
CA TRP A 70 14.94 0.52 -29.04
C TRP A 70 15.10 1.76 -29.93
N LEU A 71 15.31 2.94 -29.33
CA LEU A 71 15.51 4.19 -30.04
C LEU A 71 16.78 4.15 -30.91
N SER A 72 17.88 3.55 -30.41
CA SER A 72 19.11 3.41 -31.19
C SER A 72 18.93 2.50 -32.39
N LEU A 73 18.17 1.40 -32.25
CA LEU A 73 17.81 0.54 -33.38
C LEU A 73 16.92 1.26 -34.39
N TYR A 74 15.92 2.02 -33.93
CA TYR A 74 15.02 2.77 -34.80
C TYR A 74 15.77 3.82 -35.64
N LEU A 75 16.75 4.50 -35.04
CA LEU A 75 17.57 5.50 -35.75
C LEU A 75 18.64 4.88 -36.64
N ALA A 76 19.04 3.64 -36.36
CA ALA A 76 20.00 2.89 -37.18
C ALA A 76 19.34 2.10 -38.33
N ALA A 77 18.00 2.01 -38.33
CA ALA A 77 17.18 1.41 -39.38
C ALA A 77 16.83 2.44 -40.48
#